data_AF-A0AAV5TEB9-F1
#
_entry.id   AF-A0AAV5TEB9-F1
#
_cell.length_a   1.000
_cell.length_b   1.000
_cell.length_c   1.000
_cell.angle_alpha   90.00
_cell.angle_beta   90.00
_cell.angle_gamma   90.00
#
_symmetry.space_group_name_H-M   'P 1'
#
loop_
_entity.id
_entity.type
_entity.pdbx_description
1 polymer ?
#
loop_
_entity_poly.entity_id
_entity_poly.type
_entity_poly.pdbx_seq_one_letter_code
_entity_poly.pdbx_strand_id
1 'polypeptide(L)'
;FQASPLSKFVSRFKMIENFYPTPLYLSGPNSALSLMQYIDCSNVESWLTERNKEKRKEDLESTFRGFARDYADMIVPMRKLREHVTEREFHLFIQHHSVDEAAVHSEESEEHFSELRGKVFDELQKYYRFDLRLSDFSLRLGNLMTLYYNASEAGHLMREEYRMYTTMFEVLEVDELLSQIFLS
;
A
#
# COMPACT_ATOMS: atom_id res chain seq x y z
N PHE A 1 -17.18 -12.13 2.56
CA PHE A 1 -16.78 -11.05 3.48
C PHE A 1 -16.40 -9.85 2.64
N GLN A 2 -17.17 -8.76 2.71
CA GLN A 2 -16.88 -7.53 2.00
C GLN A 2 -16.10 -6.63 2.96
N ALA A 3 -14.84 -6.33 2.63
CA ALA A 3 -13.98 -5.55 3.52
C ALA A 3 -14.59 -4.18 3.84
N SER A 4 -14.53 -3.77 5.11
CA SER A 4 -14.98 -2.43 5.53
C SER A 4 -14.17 -1.34 4.80
N PRO A 5 -14.74 -0.14 4.57
CA PRO A 5 -13.99 0.93 3.90
C PRO A 5 -12.76 1.40 4.68
N LEU A 6 -12.79 1.30 6.02
CA LEU A 6 -11.60 1.51 6.83
C LEU A 6 -10.52 0.45 6.54
N SER A 7 -10.90 -0.83 6.41
CA SER A 7 -9.99 -1.92 6.03
C SER A 7 -9.31 -1.64 4.70
N LYS A 8 -10.10 -1.23 3.70
CA LYS A 8 -9.60 -0.88 2.36
C LYS A 8 -8.67 0.32 2.42
N PHE A 9 -9.08 1.38 3.11
CA PHE A 9 -8.25 2.56 3.32
C PHE A 9 -6.91 2.20 3.96
N VAL A 10 -6.91 1.49 5.08
CA VAL A 10 -5.68 1.11 5.80
C VAL A 10 -4.78 0.26 4.92
N SER A 11 -5.36 -0.72 4.22
CA SER A 11 -4.57 -1.62 3.37
C SER A 11 -3.84 -0.86 2.26
N ARG A 12 -4.55 0.06 1.61
CA ARG A 12 -4.01 0.84 0.49
C ARG A 12 -3.08 1.95 0.98
N PHE A 13 -3.42 2.62 2.08
CA PHE A 13 -2.54 3.58 2.74
C PHE A 13 -1.20 2.93 3.08
N LYS A 14 -1.21 1.73 3.67
CA LYS A 14 0.02 1.02 4.04
C LYS A 14 0.89 0.72 2.82
N MET A 15 0.27 0.36 1.72
CA MET A 15 0.97 0.10 0.46
C MET A 15 1.64 1.35 -0.12
N ILE A 16 0.94 2.47 -0.07
CA ILE A 16 1.46 3.78 -0.50
C ILE A 16 2.57 4.24 0.45
N GLU A 17 2.36 4.08 1.76
CA GLU A 17 3.33 4.38 2.82
C GLU A 17 4.60 3.56 2.67
N ASN A 18 4.52 2.29 2.27
CA ASN A 18 5.70 1.45 2.04
C ASN A 18 6.41 1.85 0.75
N PHE A 19 5.66 2.20 -0.29
CA PHE A 19 6.19 2.56 -1.60
C PHE A 19 7.00 3.87 -1.58
N TYR A 20 6.47 4.93 -0.96
CA TYR A 20 7.06 6.27 -0.99
C TYR A 20 8.49 6.40 -0.39
N PRO A 21 8.77 5.90 0.84
CA PRO A 21 10.08 6.01 1.47
C PRO A 21 11.09 4.99 0.91
N THR A 22 10.64 3.89 0.31
CA THR A 22 11.53 2.86 -0.25
C THR A 22 12.60 3.44 -1.17
N PRO A 23 12.29 4.18 -2.25
CA PRO A 23 13.33 4.74 -3.11
C PRO A 23 14.13 5.87 -2.47
N LEU A 24 13.64 6.49 -1.37
CA LEU A 24 14.34 7.56 -0.68
C LEU A 24 15.47 7.03 0.22
N TYR A 25 15.28 5.85 0.80
CA TYR A 25 16.19 5.31 1.82
C TYR A 25 16.81 3.97 1.45
N LEU A 26 16.25 3.24 0.50
CA LEU A 26 16.65 1.87 0.16
C LEU A 26 17.01 1.72 -1.32
N SER A 27 18.02 0.90 -1.58
CA SER A 27 18.45 0.48 -2.91
C SER A 27 18.24 -1.01 -3.13
N GLY A 28 18.25 -1.46 -4.38
CA GLY A 28 18.17 -2.89 -4.69
C GLY A 28 16.79 -3.48 -4.38
N PRO A 29 16.66 -4.77 -4.01
CA PRO A 29 15.37 -5.45 -3.86
C PRO A 29 14.60 -5.08 -2.59
N ASN A 30 15.17 -4.28 -1.69
CA ASN A 30 14.56 -3.97 -0.40
C ASN A 30 13.34 -3.05 -0.54
N SER A 31 12.35 -3.23 0.35
CA SER A 31 11.18 -2.34 0.47
C SER A 31 11.00 -1.89 1.91
N ALA A 32 10.69 -0.62 2.13
CA ALA A 32 10.31 -0.13 3.45
C ALA A 32 8.96 -0.75 3.86
N LEU A 33 8.85 -1.12 5.13
CA LEU A 33 7.60 -1.54 5.77
C LEU A 33 7.10 -0.48 6.77
N SER A 34 7.99 0.36 7.26
CA SER A 34 7.70 1.53 8.09
C SER A 34 8.93 2.45 8.06
N LEU A 35 8.89 3.56 8.80
CA LEU A 35 10.06 4.43 8.98
C LEU A 35 11.27 3.71 9.61
N MET A 36 11.04 2.62 10.34
CA MET A 36 12.08 1.92 11.11
C MET A 36 12.35 0.49 10.62
N GLN A 37 11.55 -0.02 9.68
CA GLN A 37 11.60 -1.42 9.25
C GLN A 37 11.61 -1.52 7.73
N TYR A 38 12.34 -2.50 7.21
CA TYR A 38 12.34 -2.84 5.80
C TYR A 38 12.31 -4.37 5.62
N ILE A 39 11.83 -4.79 4.45
CA ILE A 39 11.88 -6.15 3.96
C ILE A 39 13.01 -6.31 2.94
N ASP A 40 13.84 -7.34 3.12
CA ASP A 40 14.73 -7.84 2.07
C ASP A 40 13.96 -8.83 1.21
N CYS A 41 13.38 -8.33 0.11
CA CYS A 41 12.61 -9.17 -0.81
C CYS A 41 13.46 -10.20 -1.56
N SER A 42 14.79 -10.15 -1.45
CA SER A 42 15.70 -11.12 -2.07
C SER A 42 16.19 -12.22 -1.15
N ASN A 43 15.95 -12.10 0.16
CA ASN A 43 16.46 -13.02 1.17
C ASN A 43 15.41 -13.28 2.27
N VAL A 44 14.21 -13.64 1.85
CA VAL A 44 13.07 -13.95 2.74
C VAL A 44 13.42 -15.14 3.65
N GLU A 45 14.25 -16.06 3.17
CA GLU A 45 14.73 -17.23 3.91
C GLU A 45 15.50 -16.84 5.19
N SER A 46 16.18 -15.68 5.19
CA SER A 46 16.92 -15.21 6.37
C SER A 46 16.02 -14.92 7.58
N TRP A 47 14.73 -14.71 7.36
CA TRP A 47 13.77 -14.42 8.43
C TRP A 47 13.35 -15.66 9.20
N LEU A 48 13.50 -16.82 8.58
CA LEU A 48 13.02 -18.11 9.05
C LEU A 48 14.12 -18.87 9.81
N THR A 49 15.07 -18.14 10.43
CA THR A 49 16.26 -18.70 11.09
C THR A 49 15.99 -19.96 11.91
N GLU A 50 16.98 -20.85 11.96
CA GLU A 50 16.93 -22.25 12.47
C GLU A 50 16.43 -22.46 13.91
N ARG A 51 16.08 -21.41 14.65
CA ARG A 51 15.78 -21.47 16.09
C ARG A 51 14.51 -22.24 16.46
N ASN A 52 13.64 -22.56 15.51
CA ASN A 52 12.33 -23.15 15.81
C ASN A 52 12.20 -24.58 15.24
N LYS A 53 12.10 -25.57 16.15
CA LYS A 53 11.84 -26.98 15.86
C LYS A 53 10.33 -27.27 15.71
N GLU A 54 9.58 -26.31 15.19
CA GLU A 54 8.12 -26.41 15.04
C GLU A 54 7.73 -27.44 13.96
N LYS A 55 6.69 -28.23 14.26
CA LYS A 55 6.14 -29.26 13.35
C LYS A 55 5.56 -28.72 12.04
N ARG A 56 5.29 -27.41 11.96
CA ARG A 56 4.66 -26.74 10.79
C ARG A 56 5.59 -25.74 10.11
N LYS A 57 6.90 -25.87 10.32
CA LYS A 57 7.90 -24.97 9.76
C LYS A 57 7.78 -24.85 8.24
N GLU A 58 7.70 -25.96 7.52
CA GLU A 58 7.63 -25.95 6.04
C GLU A 58 6.39 -25.20 5.50
N ASP A 59 5.21 -25.38 6.12
CA ASP A 59 3.98 -24.65 5.76
C ASP A 59 4.14 -23.14 5.98
N LEU A 60 4.76 -22.77 7.11
CA LEU A 60 5.03 -21.37 7.48
C LEU A 60 5.99 -20.73 6.49
N GLU A 61 7.11 -21.38 6.21
CA GLU A 61 8.12 -20.93 5.25
C GLU A 61 7.53 -20.78 3.84
N SER A 62 6.73 -21.75 3.41
CA SER A 62 6.05 -21.71 2.11
C SER A 62 5.09 -20.51 2.02
N THR A 63 4.32 -20.26 3.08
CA THR A 63 3.38 -19.14 3.13
C THR A 63 4.10 -17.78 3.11
N PHE A 64 5.14 -17.60 3.94
CA PHE A 64 5.95 -16.37 3.95
C PHE A 64 6.65 -16.13 2.61
N ARG A 65 7.18 -17.19 1.97
CA ARG A 65 7.80 -17.07 0.65
C ARG A 65 6.78 -16.68 -0.42
N GLY A 66 5.57 -17.23 -0.36
CA GLY A 66 4.46 -16.85 -1.25
C GLY A 66 4.11 -15.38 -1.08
N PHE A 67 3.82 -14.95 0.16
CA PHE A 67 3.50 -13.56 0.48
C PHE A 67 4.60 -12.59 0.03
N ALA A 68 5.86 -12.87 0.36
CA ALA A 68 6.96 -11.98 0.00
C ALA A 68 7.17 -11.88 -1.52
N ARG A 69 6.94 -12.98 -2.26
CA ARG A 69 6.97 -12.96 -3.72
C ARG A 69 5.84 -12.10 -4.28
N ASP A 70 4.60 -12.32 -3.85
CA ASP A 70 3.45 -11.57 -4.32
C ASP A 70 3.59 -10.06 -3.98
N TYR A 71 4.11 -9.77 -2.78
CA TYR A 71 4.44 -8.41 -2.36
C TYR A 71 5.51 -7.77 -3.25
N ALA A 72 6.58 -8.50 -3.56
CA ALA A 72 7.65 -8.02 -4.43
C ALA A 72 7.16 -7.80 -5.87
N ASP A 73 6.38 -8.74 -6.43
CA ASP A 73 5.83 -8.65 -7.79
C ASP A 73 4.94 -7.42 -7.98
N MET A 74 4.37 -6.91 -6.90
CA MET A 74 3.54 -5.71 -6.91
C MET A 74 4.33 -4.41 -6.64
N ILE A 75 5.25 -4.41 -5.66
CA ILE A 75 6.06 -3.23 -5.34
C ILE A 75 7.11 -2.95 -6.42
N VAL A 76 7.72 -3.98 -7.01
CA VAL A 76 8.80 -3.83 -7.99
C VAL A 76 8.34 -3.03 -9.23
N PRO A 77 7.18 -3.30 -9.85
CA PRO A 77 6.66 -2.45 -10.93
C PRO A 77 6.44 -1.00 -10.51
N MET A 78 5.92 -0.76 -9.29
CA MET A 78 5.74 0.59 -8.76
C MET A 78 7.09 1.34 -8.67
N ARG A 79 8.20 0.63 -8.46
CA ARG A 79 9.55 1.21 -8.39
C ARG A 79 10.18 1.53 -9.74
N LYS A 80 9.59 1.08 -10.85
CA LYS A 80 10.11 1.36 -12.20
C LYS A 80 9.75 2.77 -12.69
N LEU A 81 9.14 3.61 -11.83
CA LEU A 81 8.94 5.01 -12.15
C LEU A 81 10.28 5.69 -12.40
N ARG A 82 10.38 6.33 -13.57
CA ARG A 82 11.57 7.08 -13.97
C ARG A 82 11.90 8.21 -12.99
N GLU A 83 10.87 8.78 -12.39
CA GLU A 83 10.96 9.89 -11.46
C GLU A 83 10.32 9.49 -10.13
N HIS A 84 10.95 9.88 -9.02
CA HIS A 84 10.39 9.62 -7.71
C HIS A 84 9.13 10.46 -7.47
N VAL A 85 8.20 9.86 -6.73
CA VAL A 85 7.05 10.56 -6.18
C VAL A 85 7.56 11.60 -5.18
N THR A 86 7.13 12.84 -5.37
CA THR A 86 7.42 13.96 -4.49
C THR A 86 6.52 13.87 -3.25
N GLU A 87 6.93 14.54 -2.17
CA GLU A 87 6.12 14.62 -0.95
C GLU A 87 4.71 15.17 -1.21
N ARG A 88 4.60 16.19 -2.06
CA ARG A 88 3.31 16.80 -2.40
C ARG A 88 2.41 15.86 -3.19
N GLU A 89 2.96 15.11 -4.14
CA GLU A 89 2.21 14.06 -4.82
C GLU A 89 1.75 12.98 -3.84
N PHE A 90 2.63 12.51 -2.96
CA PHE A 90 2.29 11.52 -1.94
C PHE A 90 1.14 11.98 -1.03
N HIS A 91 1.15 13.25 -0.58
CA HIS A 91 0.05 13.79 0.23
C HIS A 91 -1.26 13.92 -0.53
N LEU A 92 -1.23 14.45 -1.76
CA LEU A 92 -2.41 14.54 -2.63
C LEU A 92 -2.98 13.15 -2.93
N PHE A 93 -2.12 12.14 -3.00
CA PHE A 93 -2.51 10.76 -3.19
C PHE A 93 -3.27 10.18 -2.01
N ILE A 94 -2.78 10.39 -0.79
CA ILE A 94 -3.47 9.99 0.45
C ILE A 94 -4.83 10.68 0.56
N GLN A 95 -4.90 11.96 0.20
CA GLN A 95 -6.15 12.73 0.21
C GLN A 95 -7.15 12.18 -0.82
N HIS A 96 -6.72 11.94 -2.06
CA HIS A 96 -7.55 11.32 -3.08
C HIS A 96 -8.11 9.98 -2.61
N HIS A 97 -7.25 9.18 -1.95
CA HIS A 97 -7.62 7.88 -1.40
C HIS A 97 -8.68 7.95 -0.31
N SER A 98 -8.53 8.91 0.60
CA SER A 98 -9.47 9.14 1.70
C SER A 98 -10.85 9.56 1.18
N VAL A 99 -10.86 10.37 0.12
CA VAL A 99 -12.09 10.83 -0.56
C VAL A 99 -12.82 9.67 -1.24
N ASP A 100 -12.10 8.79 -1.93
CA ASP A 100 -12.71 7.67 -2.66
C ASP A 100 -13.35 6.63 -1.74
N GLU A 101 -12.72 6.30 -0.61
CA GLU A 101 -13.34 5.37 0.35
C GLU A 101 -14.55 5.98 1.05
N ALA A 102 -14.54 7.29 1.31
CA ALA A 102 -15.66 7.98 1.92
C ALA A 102 -16.89 8.07 0.99
N ALA A 103 -16.67 8.21 -0.33
CA ALA A 103 -17.73 8.31 -1.34
C ALA A 103 -18.63 7.07 -1.44
N VAL A 104 -18.11 5.88 -1.09
CA VAL A 104 -18.85 4.61 -1.16
C VAL A 104 -20.06 4.58 -0.20
N HIS A 105 -20.17 5.52 0.75
CA HIS A 105 -21.13 5.46 1.85
C HIS A 105 -22.46 6.20 1.66
N SER A 106 -22.61 7.11 0.68
CA SER A 106 -23.96 7.61 0.32
C SER A 106 -24.03 8.22 -1.08
N GLU A 107 -25.07 7.85 -1.85
CA GLU A 107 -25.33 8.44 -3.18
C GLU A 107 -25.53 9.96 -3.10
N GLU A 108 -26.12 10.45 -2.01
CA GLU A 108 -26.34 11.89 -1.74
C GLU A 108 -25.01 12.65 -1.51
N SER A 109 -23.90 11.94 -1.30
CA SER A 109 -22.55 12.51 -1.14
C SER A 109 -21.65 12.37 -2.37
N GLU A 110 -22.08 11.63 -3.40
CA GLU A 110 -21.23 11.34 -4.56
C GLU A 110 -20.85 12.61 -5.33
N GLU A 111 -21.79 13.56 -5.45
CA GLU A 111 -21.51 14.88 -6.06
C GLU A 111 -20.45 15.64 -5.26
N HIS A 112 -20.60 15.68 -3.92
CA HIS A 112 -19.65 16.34 -3.04
C HIS A 112 -18.25 15.71 -3.12
N PHE A 113 -18.15 14.38 -3.09
CA PHE A 113 -16.87 13.70 -3.21
C PHE A 113 -16.27 13.81 -4.61
N SER A 114 -17.10 13.87 -5.65
CA SER A 114 -16.66 14.19 -7.02
C SER A 114 -16.02 15.58 -7.10
N GLU A 115 -16.62 16.59 -6.48
CA GLU A 115 -16.02 17.92 -6.38
C GLU A 115 -14.68 17.90 -5.63
N LEU A 116 -14.59 17.14 -4.53
CA LEU A 116 -13.35 17.01 -3.77
C LEU A 116 -12.25 16.32 -4.59
N ARG A 117 -12.56 15.25 -5.32
CA ARG A 117 -11.62 14.65 -6.29
C ARG A 117 -11.15 15.66 -7.32
N GLY A 118 -12.08 16.42 -7.90
CA GLY A 118 -11.77 17.48 -8.86
C GLY A 118 -10.77 18.49 -8.29
N LYS A 119 -10.97 18.94 -7.05
CA LYS A 119 -10.04 19.86 -6.37
C LYS A 119 -8.65 19.25 -6.18
N VAL A 120 -8.55 17.97 -5.78
CA VAL A 120 -7.26 17.28 -5.64
C VAL A 120 -6.52 17.22 -6.98
N PHE A 121 -7.22 16.87 -8.06
CA PHE A 121 -6.62 16.84 -9.41
C PHE A 121 -6.23 18.23 -9.92
N ASP A 122 -7.02 19.26 -9.65
CA ASP A 122 -6.71 20.63 -10.02
C ASP A 122 -5.45 21.13 -9.30
N GLU A 123 -5.32 20.85 -8.00
CA GLU A 123 -4.12 21.17 -7.23
C GLU A 123 -2.88 20.43 -7.73
N LEU A 124 -3.03 19.16 -8.11
CA LEU A 124 -1.95 18.37 -8.71
C LEU A 124 -1.50 18.95 -10.05
N GLN A 125 -2.44 19.36 -10.91
CA GLN A 125 -2.12 19.98 -12.19
C GLN A 125 -1.43 21.35 -12.02
N LYS A 126 -1.90 22.17 -11.07
CA LYS A 126 -1.26 23.44 -10.73
C LYS A 126 0.17 23.21 -10.24
N TYR A 127 0.37 22.23 -9.35
CA TYR A 127 1.69 21.85 -8.87
C TYR A 127 2.64 21.50 -10.03
N TYR A 128 2.20 20.67 -10.98
CA TYR A 128 3.02 20.30 -12.13
C TYR A 128 3.34 21.48 -13.04
N ARG A 129 2.38 22.35 -13.32
CA ARG A 129 2.57 23.50 -14.23
C ARG A 129 3.40 24.61 -13.62
N PHE A 130 3.12 24.98 -12.37
CA PHE A 130 3.70 26.18 -11.77
C PHE A 130 4.97 25.88 -10.98
N ASP A 131 4.97 24.78 -10.21
CA ASP A 131 6.07 24.49 -9.29
C ASP A 131 7.13 23.62 -9.97
N LEU A 132 6.73 22.55 -10.66
CA LEU A 132 7.66 21.70 -11.41
C LEU A 132 7.96 22.21 -12.82
N ARG A 133 7.22 23.22 -13.30
CA ARG A 133 7.36 23.84 -14.63
C ARG A 133 7.30 22.81 -15.77
N LEU A 134 6.48 21.79 -15.62
CA LEU A 134 6.29 20.75 -16.63
C LEU A 134 5.32 21.24 -17.71
N SER A 135 5.77 21.26 -18.96
CA SER A 135 4.93 21.57 -20.13
C SER A 135 4.03 20.39 -20.50
N ASP A 136 4.50 19.17 -20.26
CA ASP A 136 3.74 17.93 -20.39
C ASP A 136 3.97 17.08 -19.13
N PHE A 137 2.90 16.83 -18.39
CA PHE A 137 2.87 16.01 -17.18
C PHE A 137 2.00 14.78 -17.34
N SER A 138 1.53 14.48 -18.55
CA SER A 138 0.57 13.39 -18.82
C SER A 138 1.13 12.04 -18.42
N LEU A 139 2.41 11.79 -18.74
CA LEU A 139 3.10 10.55 -18.35
C LEU A 139 3.25 10.44 -16.83
N ARG A 140 3.62 11.53 -16.15
CA ARG A 140 3.80 11.56 -14.70
C ARG A 140 2.48 11.34 -13.97
N LEU A 141 1.40 11.97 -14.44
CA LEU A 141 0.05 11.74 -13.95
C LEU A 141 -0.41 10.30 -14.21
N GLY A 142 -0.20 9.78 -15.42
CA GLY A 142 -0.54 8.39 -15.76
C GLY A 142 0.16 7.39 -14.86
N ASN A 143 1.46 7.59 -14.63
CA ASN A 143 2.26 6.81 -13.69
C ASN A 143 1.69 6.87 -12.25
N LEU A 144 1.31 8.05 -11.77
CA LEU A 144 0.70 8.21 -10.45
C LEU A 144 -0.65 7.49 -10.37
N MET A 145 -1.47 7.52 -11.42
CA MET A 145 -2.72 6.77 -11.48
C MET A 145 -2.50 5.25 -11.56
N THR A 146 -1.45 4.79 -12.24
CA THR A 146 -1.06 3.37 -12.22
C THR A 146 -0.66 2.93 -10.81
N LEU A 147 0.11 3.74 -10.08
CA LEU A 147 0.41 3.46 -8.68
C LEU A 147 -0.88 3.34 -7.85
N TYR A 148 -1.90 4.15 -8.15
CA TYR A 148 -3.13 4.22 -7.38
C TYR A 148 -3.90 2.92 -7.53
N TYR A 149 -4.04 2.50 -8.78
CA TYR A 149 -4.68 1.26 -9.13
C TYR A 149 -3.94 0.06 -8.54
N ASN A 150 -2.60 0.02 -8.66
CA ASN A 150 -1.81 -1.06 -8.08
C ASN A 150 -1.94 -1.11 -6.55
N ALA A 151 -1.93 0.04 -5.86
CA ALA A 151 -2.17 0.10 -4.42
C ALA A 151 -3.59 -0.37 -4.07
N SER A 152 -4.60 -0.09 -4.91
CA SER A 152 -5.95 -0.59 -4.72
C SER A 152 -6.01 -2.11 -4.79
N GLU A 153 -5.37 -2.70 -5.80
CA GLU A 153 -5.28 -4.15 -5.95
C GLU A 153 -4.52 -4.76 -4.76
N ALA A 154 -3.42 -4.14 -4.32
CA ALA A 154 -2.61 -4.58 -3.20
C ALA A 154 -3.34 -4.89 -1.90
N GLY A 155 -4.52 -4.30 -1.69
CA GLY A 155 -5.27 -4.48 -0.46
C GLY A 155 -5.66 -5.93 -0.16
N HIS A 156 -5.73 -6.82 -1.16
CA HIS A 156 -5.96 -8.24 -0.91
C HIS A 156 -4.76 -8.94 -0.26
N LEU A 157 -3.53 -8.54 -0.59
CA LEU A 157 -2.32 -9.14 -0.01
C LEU A 157 -2.20 -8.83 1.49
N MET A 158 -2.51 -7.60 1.90
CA MET A 158 -2.55 -7.29 3.35
C MET A 158 -3.60 -8.12 4.08
N ARG A 159 -4.76 -8.38 3.47
CA ARG A 159 -5.78 -9.23 4.12
C ARG A 159 -5.29 -10.67 4.27
N GLU A 160 -4.63 -11.21 3.25
CA GLU A 160 -4.02 -12.54 3.33
C GLU A 160 -2.89 -12.57 4.38
N GLU A 161 -2.10 -11.50 4.51
CA GLU A 161 -1.09 -11.33 5.57
C GLU A 161 -1.73 -11.35 6.97
N TYR A 162 -2.76 -10.55 7.22
CA TYR A 162 -3.44 -10.53 8.52
C TYR A 162 -4.14 -11.85 8.84
N ARG A 163 -4.71 -12.50 7.83
CA ARG A 163 -5.32 -13.83 7.98
C ARG A 163 -4.26 -14.88 8.32
N MET A 164 -3.08 -14.80 7.72
CA MET A 164 -1.92 -15.61 8.08
C MET A 164 -1.53 -15.36 9.55
N TYR A 165 -1.34 -14.10 9.95
CA TYR A 165 -0.98 -13.76 11.34
C TYR A 165 -2.00 -14.25 12.35
N THR A 166 -3.29 -14.10 12.05
CA THR A 166 -4.38 -14.59 12.89
C THR A 166 -4.31 -16.11 13.05
N THR A 167 -4.10 -16.84 11.95
CA THR A 167 -4.08 -18.31 11.93
C THR A 167 -2.85 -18.88 12.63
N MET A 168 -1.71 -18.19 12.54
CA MET A 168 -0.41 -18.71 12.99
C MET A 168 0.01 -18.23 14.37
N PHE A 169 -0.40 -17.03 14.77
CA PHE A 169 0.09 -16.38 16.00
C PHE A 169 -1.04 -15.87 16.91
N GLU A 170 -2.31 -16.16 16.58
CA GLU A 170 -3.48 -15.74 17.39
C GLU A 170 -3.51 -14.23 17.70
N VAL A 171 -2.92 -13.40 16.81
CA VAL A 171 -2.69 -11.95 17.03
C VAL A 171 -3.96 -11.19 17.41
N LEU A 172 -5.11 -11.64 16.91
CA LEU A 172 -6.39 -10.97 17.12
C LEU A 172 -7.03 -11.24 18.49
N GLU A 173 -6.54 -12.22 19.26
CA GLU A 173 -6.94 -12.36 20.66
C GLU A 173 -6.39 -11.23 21.52
N VAL A 174 -5.37 -10.52 21.04
CA VAL A 174 -4.64 -9.50 21.79
C VAL A 174 -4.97 -8.08 21.31
N ASP A 175 -5.43 -7.90 20.07
CA ASP A 175 -5.71 -6.58 19.47
C ASP A 175 -7.11 -6.51 18.83
N GLU A 176 -8.05 -5.93 19.58
CA GLU A 176 -9.44 -5.74 19.18
C GLU A 176 -9.58 -4.81 17.96
N LEU A 177 -8.70 -3.81 17.82
CA LEU A 177 -8.74 -2.85 16.72
C LEU A 177 -8.34 -3.52 15.40
N LEU A 178 -7.27 -4.32 15.40
CA LEU A 178 -6.87 -5.08 14.21
C LEU A 178 -7.95 -6.08 13.80
N SER A 179 -8.62 -6.70 14.78
CA SER A 179 -9.73 -7.62 14.52
C SER A 179 -10.90 -6.90 13.83
N GLN A 180 -11.28 -5.72 14.34
CA GLN A 180 -12.33 -4.89 13.73
C GLN A 180 -11.95 -4.37 12.34
N ILE A 181 -10.67 -4.08 12.07
CA ILE A 181 -10.25 -3.56 10.77
C ILE A 181 -10.17 -4.67 9.72
N PHE A 182 -9.70 -5.87 10.06
CA PHE A 182 -9.35 -6.89 9.06
C PHE A 182 -10.28 -8.11 9.02
N LEU A 183 -11.13 -8.33 10.04
CA LEU A 183 -12.08 -9.46 10.06
C LEU A 183 -13.57 -9.06 10.00
N SER A 184 -13.92 -7.78 10.16
CA SER A 184 -15.31 -7.31 10.05
C SER A 184 -15.83 -7.29 8.61
#